data_AF-A0A818M585-F1
#
_entry.id   AF-A0A818M585-F1
#
_cell.length_a   1.000
_cell.length_b   1.000
_cell.length_c   1.000
_cell.angle_alpha   90.00
_cell.angle_beta   90.00
_cell.angle_gamma   90.00
#
_symmetry.space_group_name_H-M   'P 1'
#
loop_
_entity.id
_entity.type
_entity.pdbx_description
1 polymer ?
#
loop_
_entity_poly.entity_id
_entity_poly.type
_entity_poly.pdbx_seq_one_letter_code
_entity_poly.pdbx_strand_id
1 'polypeptide(L)'
;IRPFHYLRLTALGVSGALVKTDETEVINFLLTTEIIPLSLRIMQSGSELSKTVATFILQKILGDDSGLNYICETLVRFSDVAVVIGRMVLQQQREASGRLLKHIIRCYLRLSDNPRAREALRSCLPDCLKDHTFDGVLKEDQSTKKWLSQLLINLETPTTTTTNAQQQTSNSAVQQNTQTTSTLEMG
;
A
#
# COMPACT_ATOMS: atom_id res chain seq x y z
N ILE A 1 -32.88 8.03 16.07
CA ILE A 1 -31.72 7.21 15.61
C ILE A 1 -30.39 7.87 16.04
N ARG A 2 -30.21 8.18 17.34
CA ARG A 2 -28.98 8.77 17.95
C ARG A 2 -28.17 7.85 18.88
N PRO A 3 -28.68 6.73 19.45
CA PRO A 3 -27.89 5.88 20.36
C PRO A 3 -26.69 5.19 19.71
N PHE A 4 -26.83 4.75 18.45
CA PHE A 4 -25.79 3.98 17.75
C PHE A 4 -24.54 4.80 17.39
N HIS A 5 -24.64 6.13 17.27
CA HIS A 5 -23.50 6.98 16.94
C HIS A 5 -22.51 7.08 18.11
N TYR A 6 -23.03 7.16 19.34
CA TYR A 6 -22.20 7.15 20.56
C TYR A 6 -21.57 5.79 20.80
N LEU A 7 -22.31 4.69 20.63
CA LEU A 7 -21.76 3.34 20.78
C LEU A 7 -20.63 3.06 19.78
N ARG A 8 -20.78 3.49 18.51
CA ARG A 8 -19.71 3.38 17.50
C ARG A 8 -18.51 4.25 17.86
N LEU A 9 -18.73 5.45 18.41
CA LEU A 9 -17.65 6.35 18.83
C LEU A 9 -16.89 5.82 20.06
N THR A 10 -17.58 5.21 21.03
CA THR A 10 -16.96 4.56 22.19
C THR A 10 -16.17 3.32 21.77
N ALA A 11 -16.73 2.47 20.90
CA ALA A 11 -16.03 1.31 20.34
C ALA A 11 -14.78 1.74 19.54
N LEU A 12 -14.89 2.78 18.71
CA LEU A 12 -13.75 3.41 18.02
C LEU A 12 -12.70 3.95 18.99
N GLY A 13 -13.12 4.52 20.12
CA GLY A 13 -12.22 5.01 21.16
C GLY A 13 -11.43 3.87 21.83
N VAL A 14 -12.09 2.76 22.15
CA VAL A 14 -11.45 1.56 22.72
C VAL A 14 -10.51 0.91 21.71
N SER A 15 -10.97 0.67 20.47
CA SER A 15 -10.10 0.17 19.41
C SER A 15 -8.92 1.10 19.15
N GLY A 16 -9.16 2.42 19.18
CA GLY A 16 -8.13 3.46 19.05
C GLY A 16 -7.11 3.46 20.19
N ALA A 17 -7.49 3.07 21.40
CA ALA A 17 -6.58 2.91 22.53
C ALA A 17 -5.77 1.60 22.41
N LEU A 18 -6.40 0.51 21.98
CA LEU A 18 -5.73 -0.77 21.76
C LEU A 18 -4.67 -0.67 20.67
N VAL A 19 -4.97 -0.07 19.51
CA VAL A 19 -3.98 0.08 18.42
C VAL A 19 -2.83 1.05 18.73
N LYS A 20 -2.89 1.78 19.85
CA LYS A 20 -1.80 2.67 20.27
C LYS A 20 -0.67 1.93 20.97
N THR A 21 -0.88 0.69 21.41
CA THR A 21 0.19 -0.10 22.03
C THR A 21 1.23 -0.57 21.01
N ASP A 22 0.90 -0.51 19.70
CA ASP A 22 1.76 -0.97 18.60
C ASP A 22 2.18 -2.45 18.73
N GLU A 23 1.40 -3.25 19.46
CA GLU A 23 1.63 -4.67 19.65
C GLU A 23 1.05 -5.48 18.48
N THR A 24 1.89 -6.27 17.81
CA THR A 24 1.48 -7.14 16.70
C THR A 24 0.38 -8.13 17.10
N GLU A 25 0.35 -8.61 18.36
CA GLU A 25 -0.73 -9.48 18.86
C GLU A 25 -2.10 -8.78 18.84
N VAL A 26 -2.14 -7.50 19.21
CA VAL A 26 -3.37 -6.68 19.14
C VAL A 26 -3.81 -6.52 17.69
N ILE A 27 -2.86 -6.27 16.77
CA ILE A 27 -3.19 -6.19 15.34
C ILE A 27 -3.74 -7.52 14.83
N ASN A 28 -3.08 -8.64 15.13
CA ASN A 28 -3.56 -9.97 14.71
C ASN A 28 -4.94 -10.28 15.27
N PHE A 29 -5.20 -9.98 16.54
CA PHE A 29 -6.54 -10.08 17.11
C PHE A 29 -7.55 -9.25 16.31
N LEU A 30 -7.24 -7.97 16.06
CA LEU A 30 -8.10 -7.06 15.31
C LEU A 30 -8.38 -7.53 13.88
N LEU A 31 -7.42 -8.16 13.20
CA LEU A 31 -7.60 -8.74 11.86
C LEU A 31 -8.63 -9.87 11.80
N THR A 32 -8.86 -10.57 12.93
CA THR A 32 -9.93 -11.59 13.03
C THR A 32 -11.33 -10.98 13.20
N THR A 33 -11.42 -9.66 13.40
CA THR A 33 -12.67 -8.94 13.63
C THR A 33 -13.10 -8.13 12.41
N GLU A 34 -14.30 -7.54 12.45
CA GLU A 34 -14.80 -6.64 11.39
C GLU A 34 -14.28 -5.20 11.51
N ILE A 35 -13.14 -4.97 12.19
CA ILE A 35 -12.64 -3.61 12.42
C ILE A 35 -12.28 -2.88 11.12
N ILE A 36 -11.71 -3.57 10.12
CA ILE A 36 -11.34 -2.97 8.83
C ILE A 36 -12.61 -2.56 8.06
N PRO A 37 -13.58 -3.46 7.77
CA PRO A 37 -14.84 -3.07 7.15
C PRO A 37 -15.59 -1.94 7.88
N LEU A 38 -15.61 -1.99 9.22
CA LEU A 38 -16.25 -0.96 10.04
C LEU A 38 -15.54 0.40 9.89
N SER A 39 -14.20 0.40 9.92
CA SER A 39 -13.38 1.61 9.76
C SER A 39 -13.57 2.21 8.38
N LEU A 40 -13.54 1.40 7.32
CA LEU A 40 -13.79 1.86 5.95
C LEU A 40 -15.19 2.48 5.80
N ARG A 41 -16.23 1.89 6.41
CA ARG A 41 -17.58 2.47 6.40
C ARG A 41 -17.64 3.84 7.09
N ILE A 42 -16.93 4.02 8.20
CA ILE A 42 -16.86 5.30 8.93
C ILE A 42 -16.03 6.32 8.15
N MET A 43 -14.95 5.90 7.53
CA MET A 43 -14.12 6.73 6.65
C MET A 43 -14.93 7.30 5.48
N GLN A 44 -15.83 6.51 4.91
CA GLN A 44 -16.70 6.96 3.81
C GLN A 44 -17.75 8.00 4.23
N SER A 45 -18.46 7.79 5.34
CA SER A 45 -19.69 8.56 5.66
C SER A 45 -19.77 9.14 7.07
N GLY A 46 -18.70 9.05 7.86
CA GLY A 46 -18.65 9.57 9.24
C GLY A 46 -18.48 11.09 9.31
N SER A 47 -18.57 11.65 10.52
CA SER A 47 -18.12 13.02 10.79
C SER A 47 -16.61 13.12 10.63
N GLU A 48 -16.07 14.33 10.45
CA GLU A 48 -14.62 14.56 10.32
C GLU A 48 -13.81 13.90 11.46
N LEU A 49 -14.28 14.05 12.70
CA LEU A 49 -13.63 13.43 13.86
C LEU A 49 -13.67 11.90 13.77
N SER A 50 -14.81 11.31 13.43
CA SER A 50 -14.94 9.86 13.28
C SER A 50 -14.10 9.32 12.13
N LYS A 51 -14.04 10.04 11.00
CA LYS A 51 -13.15 9.72 9.87
C LYS A 51 -11.69 9.74 10.31
N THR A 52 -11.28 10.73 11.08
CA THR A 52 -9.91 10.85 11.60
C THR A 52 -9.55 9.65 12.48
N VAL A 53 -10.41 9.28 13.44
CA VAL A 53 -10.16 8.12 14.31
C VAL A 53 -10.16 6.80 13.53
N ALA A 54 -11.11 6.60 12.60
CA ALA A 54 -11.16 5.39 11.78
C ALA A 54 -9.94 5.26 10.85
N THR A 55 -9.50 6.39 10.26
CA THR A 55 -8.28 6.41 9.42
C THR A 55 -7.04 6.13 10.26
N PHE A 56 -6.97 6.65 11.50
CA PHE A 56 -5.89 6.35 12.42
C PHE A 56 -5.82 4.85 12.78
N ILE A 57 -6.96 4.20 13.01
CA ILE A 57 -7.01 2.74 13.24
C ILE A 57 -6.51 1.97 12.02
N LEU A 58 -7.01 2.31 10.82
CA LEU A 58 -6.53 1.70 9.58
C LEU A 58 -5.02 1.94 9.36
N GLN A 59 -4.53 3.13 9.69
CA GLN A 59 -3.10 3.45 9.62
C GLN A 59 -2.28 2.57 10.56
N LYS A 60 -2.75 2.33 11.78
CA LYS A 60 -2.05 1.47 12.74
C LYS A 60 -2.02 0.01 12.26
N ILE A 61 -3.13 -0.49 11.71
CA ILE A 61 -3.18 -1.81 11.09
C ILE A 61 -2.19 -1.92 9.94
N LEU A 62 -2.20 -0.97 9.00
CA LEU A 62 -1.24 -0.93 7.88
C LEU A 62 0.21 -0.80 8.36
N GLY A 63 0.43 -0.12 9.49
CA GLY A 63 1.75 0.08 10.09
C GLY A 63 2.45 -1.21 10.48
N ASP A 64 1.70 -2.26 10.82
CA ASP A 64 2.21 -3.60 11.10
C ASP A 64 2.33 -4.44 9.81
N ASP A 65 3.34 -5.31 9.74
CA ASP A 65 3.57 -6.17 8.57
C ASP A 65 2.42 -7.17 8.36
N SER A 66 1.83 -7.71 9.42
CA SER A 66 0.71 -8.65 9.34
C SER A 66 -0.53 -7.96 8.78
N GLY A 67 -0.80 -6.73 9.22
CA GLY A 67 -1.92 -5.93 8.72
C GLY A 67 -1.75 -5.49 7.27
N LEU A 68 -0.54 -5.05 6.87
CA LEU A 68 -0.24 -4.76 5.47
C LEU A 68 -0.43 -6.00 4.59
N ASN A 69 0.11 -7.15 5.00
CA ASN A 69 -0.01 -8.40 4.25
C ASN A 69 -1.47 -8.84 4.12
N TYR A 70 -2.26 -8.74 5.19
CA TYR A 70 -3.69 -9.07 5.17
C TYR A 70 -4.48 -8.21 4.17
N ILE A 71 -4.24 -6.89 4.14
CA ILE A 71 -4.94 -5.96 3.24
C ILE A 71 -4.51 -6.20 1.78
N CYS A 72 -3.22 -6.44 1.55
CA CYS A 72 -2.65 -6.63 0.22
C CYS A 72 -2.70 -8.09 -0.27
N GLU A 73 -3.27 -9.02 0.51
CA GLU A 73 -3.36 -10.44 0.19
C GLU A 73 -4.17 -10.66 -1.10
N THR A 74 -5.34 -10.03 -1.18
CA THR A 74 -6.26 -10.12 -2.31
C THR A 74 -6.47 -8.75 -2.96
N LEU A 75 -6.71 -8.75 -4.27
CA LEU A 75 -7.00 -7.51 -5.00
C LEU A 75 -8.27 -6.83 -4.50
N VAL A 76 -9.27 -7.61 -4.07
CA VAL A 76 -10.54 -7.08 -3.55
C VAL A 76 -10.31 -6.27 -2.27
N ARG A 77 -9.63 -6.85 -1.27
CA ARG A 77 -9.33 -6.15 -0.01
C ARG A 77 -8.53 -4.86 -0.23
N PHE A 78 -7.49 -4.93 -1.06
CA PHE A 78 -6.71 -3.75 -1.43
C PHE A 78 -7.58 -2.70 -2.14
N SER A 79 -8.38 -3.12 -3.12
CA SER A 79 -9.22 -2.21 -3.91
C SER A 79 -10.25 -1.50 -3.05
N ASP A 80 -10.92 -2.20 -2.13
CA ASP A 80 -11.86 -1.60 -1.18
C ASP A 80 -11.21 -0.50 -0.34
N VAL A 81 -9.99 -0.76 0.16
CA VAL A 81 -9.22 0.24 0.92
C VAL A 81 -8.82 1.42 0.02
N ALA A 82 -8.22 1.15 -1.15
CA ALA A 82 -7.72 2.17 -2.06
C ALA A 82 -8.84 3.11 -2.56
N VAL A 83 -10.01 2.57 -2.90
CA VAL A 83 -11.18 3.36 -3.35
C VAL A 83 -11.65 4.31 -2.25
N VAL A 84 -11.71 3.84 -1.00
CA VAL A 84 -12.13 4.68 0.12
C VAL A 84 -11.13 5.79 0.38
N ILE A 85 -9.84 5.46 0.48
CA ILE A 85 -8.80 6.45 0.71
C ILE A 85 -8.78 7.46 -0.43
N GLY A 86 -8.89 7.03 -1.70
CA GLY A 86 -8.96 7.91 -2.87
C GLY A 86 -10.10 8.92 -2.80
N ARG A 87 -11.31 8.47 -2.45
CA ARG A 87 -12.47 9.37 -2.25
C ARG A 87 -12.22 10.39 -1.14
N MET A 88 -11.57 9.99 -0.05
CA MET A 88 -11.26 10.89 1.05
C MET A 88 -10.28 11.99 0.63
N VAL A 89 -9.25 11.67 -0.16
CA VAL A 89 -8.33 12.67 -0.72
C VAL A 89 -9.09 13.73 -1.51
N LEU A 90 -10.01 13.29 -2.39
CA LEU A 90 -10.81 14.22 -3.19
C LEU A 90 -11.68 15.14 -2.32
N GLN A 91 -12.21 14.63 -1.20
CA GLN A 91 -12.94 15.44 -0.22
C GLN A 91 -12.03 16.46 0.48
N GLN A 92 -10.77 16.10 0.76
CA GLN A 92 -9.82 16.98 1.44
C GLN A 92 -9.42 18.22 0.63
N GLN A 93 -9.63 18.24 -0.70
CA GLN A 93 -9.44 19.46 -1.50
C GLN A 93 -10.34 20.61 -1.05
N ARG A 94 -11.51 20.31 -0.48
CA ARG A 94 -12.49 21.31 -0.02
C ARG A 94 -12.44 21.55 1.48
N GLU A 95 -12.31 20.47 2.25
CA GLU A 95 -12.33 20.52 3.72
C GLU A 95 -10.98 20.93 4.32
N ALA A 96 -9.87 20.67 3.61
CA ALA A 96 -8.50 21.03 3.99
C ALA A 96 -8.08 20.57 5.41
N SER A 97 -8.58 19.42 5.90
CA SER A 97 -8.23 18.92 7.23
C SER A 97 -6.84 18.27 7.23
N GLY A 98 -5.84 19.02 7.71
CA GLY A 98 -4.44 18.56 7.75
C GLY A 98 -4.24 17.29 8.60
N ARG A 99 -5.01 17.11 9.68
CA ARG A 99 -4.93 15.91 10.54
C ARG A 99 -5.38 14.66 9.79
N LEU A 100 -6.50 14.76 9.07
CA LEU A 100 -7.02 13.63 8.30
C LEU A 100 -6.11 13.32 7.11
N LEU A 101 -5.67 14.35 6.38
CA LEU A 101 -4.77 14.22 5.25
C LEU A 101 -3.44 13.54 5.64
N LYS A 102 -2.89 13.87 6.82
CA LYS A 102 -1.70 13.22 7.38
C LYS A 102 -1.87 11.70 7.49
N HIS A 103 -2.98 11.24 8.06
CA HIS A 103 -3.25 9.80 8.19
C HIS A 103 -3.45 9.14 6.83
N ILE A 104 -4.15 9.80 5.90
CA ILE A 104 -4.35 9.32 4.52
C ILE A 104 -3.02 9.11 3.80
N ILE A 105 -2.14 10.12 3.81
CA ILE A 105 -0.81 10.04 3.16
C ILE A 105 0.01 8.91 3.78
N ARG A 106 -0.04 8.75 5.11
CA ARG A 106 0.68 7.69 5.80
C ARG A 106 0.19 6.28 5.44
N CYS A 107 -1.12 6.11 5.19
CA CYS A 107 -1.69 4.87 4.67
C CYS A 107 -1.20 4.56 3.25
N TYR A 108 -1.22 5.54 2.33
CA TYR A 108 -0.71 5.34 0.98
C TYR A 108 0.78 4.98 0.95
N LEU A 109 1.59 5.71 1.73
CA LEU A 109 3.02 5.42 1.85
C LEU A 109 3.23 3.97 2.27
N ARG A 110 2.47 3.49 3.27
CA ARG A 110 2.59 2.13 3.75
C ARG A 110 2.11 1.08 2.74
N LEU A 111 1.04 1.37 2.01
CA LEU A 111 0.58 0.51 0.92
C LEU A 111 1.63 0.39 -0.19
N SER A 112 2.41 1.45 -0.46
CA SER A 112 3.48 1.44 -1.46
C SER A 112 4.67 0.53 -1.11
N ASP A 113 4.79 0.09 0.15
CA ASP A 113 5.84 -0.86 0.55
C ASP A 113 5.55 -2.27 0.02
N ASN A 114 4.27 -2.60 -0.25
CA ASN A 114 3.91 -3.87 -0.87
C ASN A 114 4.06 -3.78 -2.41
N PRO A 115 4.85 -4.65 -3.07
CA PRO A 115 5.09 -4.57 -4.51
C PRO A 115 3.82 -4.63 -5.38
N ARG A 116 2.83 -5.44 -4.99
CA ARG A 116 1.58 -5.60 -5.76
C ARG A 116 0.70 -4.36 -5.61
N ALA A 117 0.54 -3.86 -4.39
CA ALA A 117 -0.21 -2.64 -4.12
C ALA A 117 0.45 -1.43 -4.77
N ARG A 118 1.79 -1.33 -4.71
CA ARG A 118 2.58 -0.29 -5.38
C ARG A 118 2.30 -0.20 -6.88
N GLU A 119 2.26 -1.34 -7.57
CA GLU A 119 1.93 -1.37 -9.00
C GLU A 119 0.51 -0.82 -9.25
N ALA A 120 -0.48 -1.28 -8.49
CA ALA A 120 -1.84 -0.79 -8.62
C ALA A 120 -1.99 0.71 -8.28
N LEU A 121 -1.23 1.20 -7.29
CA LEU A 121 -1.23 2.61 -6.88
C LEU A 121 -0.73 3.54 -7.98
N ARG A 122 0.16 3.09 -8.87
CA ARG A 122 0.59 3.91 -10.03
C ARG A 122 -0.59 4.33 -10.91
N SER A 123 -1.57 3.45 -11.05
CA SER A 123 -2.76 3.69 -11.89
C SER A 123 -3.92 4.37 -11.15
N CYS A 124 -3.97 4.31 -9.81
CA CYS A 124 -5.13 4.80 -9.06
C CYS A 124 -4.85 5.91 -8.03
N LEU A 125 -3.60 6.36 -7.88
CA LEU A 125 -3.27 7.48 -6.99
C LEU A 125 -3.94 8.78 -7.51
N PRO A 126 -4.75 9.48 -6.70
CA PRO A 126 -5.39 10.74 -7.09
C PRO A 126 -4.36 11.81 -7.50
N ASP A 127 -4.62 12.51 -8.61
CA ASP A 127 -3.68 13.50 -9.16
C ASP A 127 -3.44 14.68 -8.23
N CYS A 128 -4.41 15.02 -7.38
CA CYS A 128 -4.24 16.06 -6.35
C CYS A 128 -3.17 15.77 -5.28
N LEU A 129 -2.68 14.53 -5.17
CA LEU A 129 -1.51 14.20 -4.35
C LEU A 129 -0.19 14.36 -5.12
N LYS A 130 -0.27 14.46 -6.45
CA LYS A 130 0.88 14.67 -7.35
C LYS A 130 1.02 16.14 -7.72
N ASP A 131 -0.10 16.85 -7.87
CA ASP A 131 -0.14 18.28 -8.07
C ASP A 131 -0.05 19.02 -6.72
N HIS A 132 0.49 20.24 -6.73
CA HIS A 132 0.78 21.03 -5.53
C HIS A 132 -0.48 21.48 -4.75
N THR A 133 -1.65 20.86 -4.95
CA THR A 133 -2.93 21.19 -4.30
C THR A 133 -2.82 21.26 -2.78
N PHE A 134 -2.07 20.35 -2.15
CA PHE A 134 -1.98 20.27 -0.69
C PHE A 134 -0.81 21.06 -0.08
N ASP A 135 0.00 21.78 -0.86
CA ASP A 135 1.19 22.47 -0.35
C ASP A 135 0.88 23.50 0.74
N GLY A 136 -0.28 24.17 0.64
CA GLY A 136 -0.76 25.11 1.64
C GLY A 136 -1.08 24.43 2.98
N VAL A 137 -1.86 23.34 2.94
CA VAL A 137 -2.25 22.56 4.14
C VAL A 137 -1.05 21.88 4.77
N LEU A 138 -0.09 21.43 3.97
CA LEU A 138 1.09 20.73 4.42
C LEU A 138 2.25 21.66 4.83
N LYS A 139 2.10 22.99 4.69
CA LYS A 139 3.19 23.95 4.90
C LYS A 139 3.90 23.79 6.24
N GLU A 140 3.13 23.54 7.30
CA GLU A 140 3.63 23.43 8.67
C GLU A 140 3.94 21.99 9.09
N ASP A 141 3.48 20.98 8.35
CA ASP A 141 3.73 19.56 8.66
C ASP A 141 4.81 18.96 7.75
N GLN A 142 6.06 19.20 8.12
CA GLN A 142 7.23 18.71 7.39
C GLN A 142 7.32 17.18 7.34
N SER A 143 6.76 16.47 8.33
CA SER A 143 6.77 15.01 8.32
C SER A 143 5.87 14.47 7.22
N THR A 144 4.66 15.03 7.12
CA THR A 144 3.69 14.63 6.10
C THR A 144 4.18 14.97 4.69
N LYS A 145 4.86 16.11 4.50
CA LYS A 145 5.54 16.43 3.24
C LYS A 145 6.57 15.37 2.85
N LYS A 146 7.45 14.99 3.77
CA LYS A 146 8.45 13.93 3.52
C LYS A 146 7.80 12.60 3.17
N TRP A 147 6.71 12.24 3.83
CA TRP A 147 5.97 11.02 3.50
C TRP A 147 5.35 11.06 2.11
N LEU A 148 4.79 12.20 1.70
CA LEU A 148 4.26 12.37 0.36
C LEU A 148 5.37 12.27 -0.70
N SER A 149 6.50 12.95 -0.49
CA SER A 149 7.65 12.84 -1.40
C SER A 149 8.16 11.41 -1.51
N GLN A 150 8.29 10.69 -0.38
CA GLN A 150 8.72 9.29 -0.39
C GLN A 150 7.73 8.38 -1.11
N LEU A 151 6.42 8.61 -0.94
CA LEU A 151 5.38 7.88 -1.67
C LEU A 151 5.56 8.06 -3.18
N LEU A 152 5.76 9.29 -3.67
CA LEU A 152 5.95 9.55 -5.10
C LEU A 152 7.20 8.85 -5.63
N ILE A 153 8.32 8.91 -4.91
CA ILE A 153 9.56 8.20 -5.25
C ILE A 153 9.32 6.67 -5.34
N ASN A 154 8.61 6.10 -4.36
CA ASN A 154 8.29 4.66 -4.36
C ASN A 154 7.48 4.26 -5.61
N LEU A 155 6.61 5.14 -6.11
CA LEU A 155 5.82 4.88 -7.32
C LEU A 155 6.62 5.10 -8.60
N GLU A 156 7.59 6.02 -8.62
CA GLU A 156 8.43 6.28 -9.79
C GLU A 156 9.49 5.20 -10.05
N THR A 157 9.98 4.51 -9.00
CA THR A 157 11.02 3.47 -9.16
C THR A 157 10.52 2.30 -10.01
N PRO A 158 11.06 2.08 -11.23
CA PRO A 158 10.67 0.94 -12.04
C PRO A 158 11.04 -0.34 -11.31
N THR A 159 10.08 -1.26 -11.18
CA THR A 159 10.38 -2.62 -10.71
C THR A 159 11.35 -3.23 -11.71
N THR A 160 12.61 -3.36 -11.35
CA THR A 160 13.56 -4.21 -12.07
C THR A 160 13.08 -5.63 -11.92
N THR A 161 12.22 -6.05 -12.84
CA THR A 161 11.94 -7.45 -13.11
C THR A 161 13.27 -8.05 -13.56
N THR A 162 14.01 -8.66 -12.63
CA THR A 162 15.14 -9.54 -12.94
C THR A 162 14.62 -10.69 -13.78
N THR A 163 14.51 -10.44 -15.08
CA THR A 163 14.40 -11.48 -16.10
C THR A 163 15.82 -12.00 -16.26
N ASN A 164 16.21 -12.97 -15.43
CA ASN A 164 17.37 -13.80 -15.73
C ASN A 164 17.00 -14.69 -16.92
N ALA A 165 17.05 -14.10 -18.11
CA ALA A 165 17.20 -14.83 -19.35
C ALA A 165 18.63 -15.39 -19.35
N GLN A 166 18.77 -16.67 -19.02
CA GLN A 166 19.98 -17.43 -19.30
C GLN A 166 20.06 -17.71 -20.82
N GLN A 167 20.69 -16.78 -21.52
CA GLN A 167 21.36 -16.90 -22.82
C GLN A 167 22.56 -15.93 -22.68
N GLN A 168 23.83 -16.26 -22.86
CA GLN A 168 24.61 -17.24 -23.60
C GLN A 168 25.89 -17.52 -22.75
N THR A 169 26.70 -18.57 -22.91
CA THR A 169 27.67 -18.72 -24.00
C THR A 169 28.46 -20.02 -23.82
N SER A 170 28.58 -20.84 -24.87
CA SER A 170 29.84 -21.52 -25.17
C SER A 170 29.95 -21.65 -26.67
N ASN A 171 30.84 -20.83 -27.24
CA ASN A 171 31.10 -20.69 -28.65
C ASN A 171 31.69 -21.97 -29.25
N SER A 172 31.31 -22.16 -30.51
CA SER A 172 31.92 -23.02 -31.51
C SER A 172 33.43 -22.83 -31.59
N ALA A 173 34.18 -23.92 -31.37
CA ALA A 173 35.58 -24.03 -31.72
C ALA A 173 35.73 -24.95 -32.94
N VAL A 174 36.13 -24.34 -34.06
CA VAL A 174 37.22 -24.78 -34.93
C VAL A 174 37.21 -26.25 -35.40
N GLN A 175 36.63 -26.44 -36.58
CA GLN A 175 37.34 -26.92 -37.78
C GLN A 175 38.56 -27.85 -37.55
N GLN A 176 38.33 -29.17 -37.49
CA GLN A 176 39.31 -30.21 -37.87
C GLN A 176 38.55 -31.34 -38.57
N ASN A 177 38.53 -31.35 -39.90
CA ASN A 177 39.44 -32.11 -40.78
C ASN A 177 39.04 -33.59 -40.91
N THR A 178 38.24 -33.84 -41.96
CA THR A 178 38.03 -35.12 -42.64
C THR A 178 39.34 -35.67 -43.23
N GLN A 179 39.51 -37.01 -43.20
CA GLN A 179 40.67 -37.86 -43.55
C GLN A 179 41.44 -38.28 -42.28
N THR A 180 41.57 -39.55 -41.86
CA THR A 180 41.92 -40.76 -42.64
C THR A 180 41.77 -41.98 -41.72
N THR A 181 41.08 -43.06 -42.15
CA THR A 181 41.48 -44.46 -41.90
C THR A 181 40.61 -45.42 -42.72
N SER A 182 41.16 -45.87 -43.84
CA SER A 182 40.81 -47.14 -44.48
C SER A 182 41.34 -48.30 -43.63
N THR A 183 40.60 -49.42 -43.57
CA THR A 183 41.02 -50.83 -43.76
C THR A 183 39.94 -51.76 -43.17
N LEU A 184 39.29 -52.61 -43.99
CA LEU A 184 39.38 -54.10 -44.01
C LEU A 184 38.83 -54.73 -42.71
N GLU A 185 37.82 -55.61 -42.69
CA GLU A 185 37.78 -56.99 -43.22
C GLU A 185 36.30 -57.42 -43.41
N MET A 186 35.88 -57.92 -44.59
CA MET A 186 35.59 -59.33 -44.90
C MET A 186 35.17 -60.24 -43.73
N GLY A 187 33.99 -60.86 -43.86
CA GLY A 187 33.48 -61.95 -43.03
C GLY A 187 31.98 -62.08 -43.13
#